data_AF-A0A2V7RSW3-F1
#
_entry.id   AF-A0A2V7RSW3-F1
#
_cell.length_a   1.000
_cell.length_b   1.000
_cell.length_c   1.000
_cell.angle_alpha   90.00
_cell.angle_beta   90.00
_cell.angle_gamma   90.00
#
_symmetry.space_group_name_H-M   'P 1'
#
loop_
_entity.id
_entity.type
_entity.pdbx_description
1 polymer ?
#
loop_
_entity_poly.entity_id
_entity_poly.type
_entity_poly.pdbx_seq_one_letter_code
_entity_poly.pdbx_strand_id
1 'polypeptide(L)'
;MQAVPTELATQARLNDQWRRGLLVTDVAPSGPAYRELNENSSIIVRVLYPQKREIRSPADLEEAISGLKHGDLITLLVYEVRAQTTTSVTLKAQ
;
A
#
# COMPACT_ATOMS: atom_id res chain seq x y z
N MET A 1 5.20 7.58 2.53
CA MET A 1 5.45 6.26 1.91
C MET A 1 6.73 6.33 1.11
N GLN A 2 7.40 5.20 0.88
CA GLN A 2 8.65 5.15 0.12
C GLN A 2 8.79 3.83 -0.63
N ALA A 3 9.76 3.73 -1.54
CA ALA A 3 10.16 2.46 -2.11
C ALA A 3 10.68 1.51 -1.02
N VAL A 4 10.43 0.21 -1.17
CA VAL A 4 10.87 -0.81 -0.21
C VAL A 4 12.41 -0.79 -0.09
N PRO A 5 12.98 -0.52 1.10
CA PRO A 5 14.43 -0.53 1.30
C PRO A 5 15.04 -1.91 1.01
N THR A 6 16.23 -1.94 0.39
CA THR A 6 16.96 -3.18 0.10
C THR A 6 17.25 -4.00 1.36
N GLU A 7 17.58 -3.32 2.47
CA GLU A 7 17.83 -3.92 3.78
C GLU A 7 16.58 -4.70 4.25
N LEU A 8 15.43 -4.03 4.31
CA LEU A 8 14.15 -4.63 4.69
C LEU A 8 13.79 -5.82 3.78
N ALA A 9 13.93 -5.63 2.47
CA ALA A 9 13.63 -6.67 1.49
C ALA A 9 14.48 -7.93 1.69
N THR A 10 15.76 -7.75 2.03
CA THR A 10 16.70 -8.84 2.28
C THR A 10 16.41 -9.54 3.60
N GLN A 11 16.26 -8.77 4.68
CA GLN A 11 15.98 -9.29 6.03
C GLN A 11 14.67 -10.07 6.08
N ALA A 12 13.61 -9.53 5.46
CA ALA A 12 12.31 -10.18 5.39
C ALA A 12 12.18 -11.22 4.25
N ARG A 13 13.25 -11.45 3.49
CA ARG A 13 13.30 -12.39 2.35
C ARG A 13 12.15 -12.17 1.36
N LEU A 14 11.85 -10.90 1.08
CA LEU A 14 10.78 -10.53 0.16
C LEU A 14 11.09 -11.08 -1.24
N ASN A 15 10.06 -11.56 -1.92
CA ASN A 15 10.13 -11.88 -3.34
C ASN A 15 10.01 -10.61 -4.19
N ASP A 16 10.29 -10.72 -5.48
CA ASP A 16 10.31 -9.57 -6.40
C ASP A 16 8.98 -8.82 -6.49
N GLN A 17 7.84 -9.51 -6.37
CA GLN A 17 6.53 -8.88 -6.44
C GLN A 17 6.30 -7.91 -5.28
N TRP A 18 6.79 -8.20 -4.06
CA TRP A 18 6.65 -7.30 -2.91
C TRP A 18 7.74 -6.22 -2.89
N ARG A 19 8.95 -6.53 -3.33
CA ARG A 19 10.07 -5.58 -3.41
C ARG A 19 9.78 -4.35 -4.26
N ARG A 20 8.90 -4.49 -5.25
CA ARG A 20 8.54 -3.42 -6.19
C ARG A 20 7.42 -2.51 -5.67
N GLY A 21 6.82 -2.83 -4.52
CA GLY A 21 5.74 -2.02 -3.94
C GLY A 21 6.24 -0.79 -3.18
N LEU A 22 5.32 -0.16 -2.44
CA LEU A 22 5.60 0.96 -1.55
C LEU A 22 5.45 0.56 -0.09
N LEU A 23 6.50 0.80 0.69
CA LEU A 23 6.46 0.71 2.14
C LEU A 23 5.65 1.87 2.72
N VAL A 24 4.67 1.56 3.55
CA VAL A 24 3.94 2.52 4.37
C VAL A 24 4.87 3.00 5.48
N THR A 25 5.16 4.30 5.51
CA THR A 25 6.09 4.91 6.49
C THR A 25 5.39 5.67 7.59
N ASP A 26 4.18 6.14 7.31
CA ASP A 26 3.37 7.00 8.18
C ASP A 26 1.90 6.81 7.80
N VAL A 27 1.02 6.77 8.80
CA VAL A 27 -0.42 6.70 8.64
C VAL A 27 -1.08 7.77 9.50
N ALA A 28 -1.76 8.71 8.84
CA ALA A 28 -2.48 9.77 9.54
C ALA A 28 -3.51 9.19 10.54
N PRO A 29 -3.48 9.58 11.85
CA PRO A 29 -4.36 9.02 12.88
C PRO A 29 -5.86 9.22 12.64
N SER A 30 -6.23 10.25 11.88
CA SER A 30 -7.61 10.54 11.49
C SER A 30 -7.96 10.09 10.07
N GLY A 31 -7.02 9.44 9.38
CA GLY A 31 -7.17 9.04 7.98
C GLY A 31 -7.87 7.68 7.81
N PRO A 32 -8.37 7.39 6.61
CA PRO A 32 -9.08 6.14 6.31
C PRO A 32 -8.19 4.89 6.43
N ALA A 33 -6.87 5.04 6.29
CA ALA A 33 -5.90 3.96 6.43
C ALA A 33 -5.56 3.61 7.89
N TYR A 34 -6.01 4.42 8.86
CA TYR A 34 -5.75 4.18 10.27
C TYR A 34 -6.37 2.84 10.71
N ARG A 35 -5.59 2.01 11.41
CA ARG A 35 -5.91 0.62 11.82
C ARG A 35 -6.00 -0.42 10.70
N GLU A 36 -6.02 0.00 9.44
CA GLU A 36 -6.03 -0.90 8.29
C GLU A 36 -4.61 -1.18 7.76
N LEU A 37 -3.71 -0.21 7.90
CA LEU A 37 -2.30 -0.31 7.50
C LEU A 37 -1.37 -0.12 8.69
N ASN A 38 -0.22 -0.80 8.64
CA ASN A 38 0.83 -0.74 9.63
C ASN A 38 2.07 -0.03 9.09
N GLU A 39 2.49 1.01 9.78
CA GLU A 39 3.75 1.70 9.49
C GLU A 39 4.93 0.73 9.59
N ASN A 40 5.86 0.86 8.63
CA ASN A 40 7.09 0.06 8.52
C ASN A 40 6.87 -1.46 8.41
N SER A 41 5.63 -1.89 8.09
CA SER A 41 5.29 -3.31 7.91
C SER A 41 4.36 -3.55 6.72
N SER A 42 3.54 -2.58 6.35
CA SER A 42 2.67 -2.69 5.17
C SER A 42 3.37 -2.27 3.90
N ILE A 43 3.27 -3.13 2.88
CA ILE A 43 3.73 -2.85 1.53
C ILE A 43 2.51 -2.82 0.60
N ILE A 44 2.21 -1.66 0.02
CA ILE A 44 1.17 -1.50 -0.99
C ILE A 44 1.75 -1.95 -2.33
N VAL A 45 1.09 -2.91 -2.98
CA VAL A 45 1.60 -3.55 -4.20
C VAL A 45 0.82 -3.11 -5.43
N ARG A 46 -0.51 -3.07 -5.32
CA ARG A 46 -1.39 -2.70 -6.45
C ARG A 46 -2.75 -2.24 -5.97
N VAL A 47 -3.46 -1.54 -6.83
CA VAL A 47 -4.89 -1.26 -6.73
C VAL A 47 -5.66 -2.43 -7.32
N LEU A 48 -6.70 -2.88 -6.62
CA LEU A 48 -7.66 -3.89 -7.04
C LEU A 48 -8.96 -3.27 -7.57
N TYR A 49 -9.37 -2.14 -7.00
CA TYR A 49 -10.59 -1.37 -7.32
C TYR A 49 -10.31 0.12 -7.11
N PRO A 50 -10.85 1.05 -7.94
CA PRO A 50 -11.82 0.85 -9.02
C PRO A 50 -11.23 0.28 -10.31
N GLN A 51 -9.93 0.47 -10.53
CA GLN A 51 -9.21 -0.04 -11.70
C GLN A 51 -7.93 -0.75 -11.24
N LYS A 52 -7.65 -1.92 -11.81
CA LYS A 52 -6.40 -2.64 -11.50
C LYS A 52 -5.19 -1.85 -11.99
N ARG A 53 -4.26 -1.54 -11.09
CA ARG A 53 -3.04 -0.77 -11.38
C ARG A 53 -1.92 -1.20 -10.45
N GLU A 54 -0.75 -1.48 -10.98
CA GLU A 54 0.45 -1.73 -10.16
C GLU A 54 0.94 -0.45 -9.51
N ILE A 55 1.34 -0.50 -8.24
CA ILE A 55 1.85 0.65 -7.49
C ILE A 55 3.33 0.43 -7.22
N ARG A 56 4.19 1.14 -7.95
CA ARG A 56 5.66 0.98 -7.88
C ARG A 56 6.37 2.23 -7.39
N SER A 57 5.69 3.35 -7.40
CA SER A 57 6.18 4.66 -7.01
C SER A 57 5.08 5.45 -6.29
N PRO A 58 5.44 6.44 -5.46
CA PRO A 58 4.45 7.33 -4.85
C PRO A 58 3.54 8.01 -5.87
N ALA A 59 4.06 8.34 -7.06
CA ALA A 59 3.29 8.92 -8.16
C ALA A 59 2.20 7.97 -8.68
N ASP A 60 2.48 6.66 -8.80
CA ASP A 60 1.46 5.69 -9.22
C ASP A 60 0.27 5.66 -8.26
N LEU A 61 0.54 5.79 -6.96
CA LEU A 61 -0.48 5.82 -5.92
C LEU A 61 -1.25 7.15 -5.95
N GLU A 62 -0.54 8.26 -6.08
CA GLU A 62 -1.14 9.60 -6.19
C GLU A 62 -2.09 9.69 -7.39
N GLU A 63 -1.70 9.17 -8.55
CA GLU A 63 -2.57 9.08 -9.71
C GLU A 63 -3.77 8.15 -9.50
N ALA A 64 -3.59 7.06 -8.74
CA ALA A 64 -4.70 6.15 -8.45
C ALA A 64 -5.76 6.77 -7.53
N ILE A 65 -5.34 7.66 -6.62
CA ILE A 65 -6.24 8.35 -5.69
C ILE A 65 -6.79 9.66 -6.26
N SER A 66 -6.08 10.35 -7.16
CA SER A 66 -6.48 11.67 -7.67
C SER A 66 -7.78 11.64 -8.48
N GLY A 67 -8.13 10.49 -9.05
CA GLY A 67 -9.40 10.27 -9.75
C GLY A 67 -10.59 9.96 -8.84
N LEU A 68 -10.36 9.75 -7.54
CA LEU A 68 -11.40 9.40 -6.58
C LEU A 68 -12.12 10.64 -6.05
N LYS A 69 -13.44 10.56 -5.99
CA LYS A 69 -14.27 11.56 -5.35
C LYS A 69 -14.42 11.26 -3.87
N HIS A 70 -14.82 12.27 -3.10
CA HIS A 70 -15.18 12.09 -1.71
C HIS A 70 -16.23 10.97 -1.57
N GLY A 71 -15.89 9.96 -0.78
CA GLY A 71 -16.72 8.81 -0.52
C GLY A 71 -16.54 7.61 -1.45
N ASP A 72 -15.75 7.74 -2.51
CA ASP A 72 -15.36 6.61 -3.35
C ASP A 72 -14.52 5.61 -2.55
N LEU A 73 -14.48 4.36 -3.04
CA LEU A 73 -13.70 3.30 -2.43
C LEU A 73 -12.47 3.01 -3.29
N ILE A 74 -11.36 2.74 -2.61
CA ILE A 74 -10.16 2.16 -3.21
C ILE A 74 -9.82 0.88 -2.48
N THR A 75 -9.67 -0.21 -3.22
CA THR A 75 -9.19 -1.48 -2.65
C THR A 75 -7.75 -1.69 -3.09
N LEU A 76 -6.86 -1.90 -2.13
CA LEU A 76 -5.43 -2.11 -2.31
C LEU A 76 -5.08 -3.57 -2.00
N LEU A 77 -4.16 -4.13 -2.78
CA LEU A 77 -3.44 -5.34 -2.38
C LEU A 77 -2.25 -4.92 -1.53
N VAL A 78 -2.20 -5.45 -0.32
CA VAL A 78 -1.19 -5.14 0.68
C VAL A 78 -0.49 -6.42 1.09
N TYR A 79 0.83 -6.36 1.19
CA TYR A 79 1.64 -7.41 1.80
C TYR A 79 2.10 -6.96 3.19
N GLU A 80 1.73 -7.71 4.21
CA GLU A 80 2.17 -7.48 5.59
C GLU A 80 3.45 -8.23 5.87
N VAL A 81 4.55 -7.49 6.05
CA VAL A 81 5.88 -8.05 6.27
C VAL A 81 5.95 -8.87 7.56
N ARG A 82 5.38 -8.36 8.66
CA ARG A 82 5.41 -9.06 9.96
C ARG A 82 4.62 -10.36 9.97
N ALA A 83 3.43 -10.36 9.35
CA ALA A 83 2.57 -11.53 9.27
C ALA A 83 2.95 -12.46 8.11
N GLN A 84 3.74 -11.97 7.15
CA GLN A 84 4.07 -12.62 5.89
C GLN A 84 2.83 -13.03 5.07
N THR A 85 1.75 -12.25 5.20
CA THR A 85 0.47 -12.50 4.52
C THR A 85 0.18 -11.42 3.49
N THR A 86 -0.67 -11.76 2.52
CA THR A 86 -1.22 -10.79 1.57
C THR A 86 -2.70 -10.61 1.84
N THR A 87 -3.15 -9.37 1.96
CA THR A 87 -4.55 -9.02 2.23
C THR A 87 -5.03 -7.94 1.27
N SER A 88 -6.35 -7.86 1.10
CA SER A 88 -6.98 -6.71 0.45
C SER A 88 -7.46 -5.73 1.51
N VAL A 89 -7.09 -4.47 1.37
CA VAL A 89 -7.53 -3.38 2.26
C VAL A 89 -8.40 -2.43 1.46
N THR A 90 -9.60 -2.13 1.95
CA THR A 90 -10.51 -1.18 1.30
C THR A 90 -10.60 0.09 2.12
N LEU A 91 -10.25 1.22 1.49
CA LEU A 91 -10.25 2.54 2.09
C LEU A 91 -11.30 3.42 1.42
N LYS A 92 -11.89 4.34 2.19
CA LYS A 92 -12.80 5.37 1.66
C LYS A 92 -12.03 6.65 1.41
N ALA A 93 -12.10 7.19 0.20
CA ALA A 93 -11.52 8.47 -0.16
C ALA A 93 -12.22 9.60 0.62
N GLN A 94 -11.44 10.53 1.15
CA GLN A 94 -11.90 11.68 1.92
C GLN A 94 -11.56 12.99 1.22
#